data_AF-A0A366M7R1-F1
#
_entry.id   AF-A0A366M7R1-F1
#
_cell.length_a   1.000
_cell.length_b   1.000
_cell.length_c   1.000
_cell.angle_alpha   90.00
_cell.angle_beta   90.00
_cell.angle_gamma   90.00
#
_symmetry.space_group_name_H-M   'P 1'
#
loop_
_entity.id
_entity.type
_entity.pdbx_description
1 polymer ?
#
loop_
_entity_poly.entity_id
_entity_poly.type
_entity_poly.pdbx_seq_one_letter_code
_entity_poly.pdbx_strand_id
1 'polypeptide(L)'
;MFNNNNTNFGGGCFIYSKINLSNNNFANNNFTTIYTLNDQITINKNRFNTNDAVLGIGFNDSTVNLNNFLINYNTFLNNGIMLVFDGNRNNINHDNILNNGTKKGILINGNNNKFINLLIVKLSNIAVTFNNFASGNNFTNGTVTENGYGFLILGNNNCVMSSTILANRGYGFNISGK
;
A
#
# COMPACT_ATOMS: atom_id res chain seq x y z
N MET A 1 17.04 -14.80 6.30
CA MET A 1 15.69 -15.20 6.75
C MET A 1 15.48 -14.55 8.12
N PHE A 2 14.38 -13.85 8.34
CA PHE A 2 14.13 -13.13 9.61
C PHE A 2 12.72 -13.47 10.09
N ASN A 3 12.64 -14.41 11.04
CA ASN A 3 11.39 -15.06 11.45
C ASN A 3 11.26 -15.12 12.98
N ASN A 4 10.01 -15.16 13.45
CA ASN A 4 9.66 -15.30 14.88
C ASN A 4 10.15 -14.13 15.77
N ASN A 5 10.26 -12.93 15.21
CA ASN A 5 10.65 -11.74 15.97
C ASN A 5 9.43 -10.97 16.46
N ASN A 6 9.61 -10.22 17.56
CA ASN A 6 8.63 -9.30 18.09
C ASN A 6 9.24 -7.90 18.19
N THR A 7 8.60 -6.92 17.56
CA THR A 7 9.01 -5.51 17.62
C THR A 7 7.83 -4.71 18.15
N ASN A 8 8.05 -3.99 19.26
CA ASN A 8 6.98 -3.35 20.03
C ASN A 8 7.09 -1.84 20.17
N PHE A 9 8.19 -1.21 19.70
CA PHE A 9 8.37 0.25 19.70
C PHE A 9 9.64 0.60 18.91
N GLY A 10 9.55 1.54 17.96
CA GLY A 10 10.71 2.13 17.27
C GLY A 10 11.32 1.30 16.14
N GLY A 11 11.30 1.88 14.94
CA GLY A 11 12.08 1.44 13.76
C GLY A 11 11.42 0.36 12.91
N GLY A 12 11.01 0.74 11.70
CA GLY A 12 10.64 -0.24 10.67
C GLY A 12 11.82 -1.09 10.22
N CYS A 13 11.55 -2.28 9.69
CA CYS A 13 12.53 -3.13 9.02
C CYS A 13 12.93 -2.50 7.68
N PHE A 14 14.17 -2.01 7.56
CA PHE A 14 14.74 -1.52 6.29
C PHE A 14 15.48 -2.63 5.56
N ILE A 15 15.04 -2.95 4.35
CA ILE A 15 15.52 -4.12 3.60
C ILE A 15 16.17 -3.68 2.29
N TYR A 16 17.44 -4.05 2.12
CA TYR A 16 18.25 -3.78 0.91
C TYR A 16 18.50 -5.04 0.07
N SER A 17 18.19 -6.23 0.60
CA SER A 17 18.52 -7.52 -0.01
C SER A 17 17.30 -8.42 -0.11
N LYS A 18 17.41 -9.47 -0.93
CA LYS A 18 16.43 -10.56 -0.96
C LYS A 18 16.22 -11.12 0.45
N ILE A 19 14.98 -11.13 0.92
CA ILE A 19 14.64 -11.67 2.25
C ILE A 19 13.25 -12.28 2.27
N ASN A 20 13.08 -13.25 3.17
CA ASN A 20 11.78 -13.78 3.56
C ASN A 20 11.53 -13.40 5.03
N LEU A 21 10.42 -12.70 5.26
CA LEU A 21 9.91 -12.32 6.56
C LEU A 21 8.68 -13.16 6.87
N SER A 22 8.75 -14.05 7.87
CA SER A 22 7.59 -14.81 8.29
C SER A 22 7.44 -15.05 9.79
N ASN A 23 6.19 -15.19 10.23
CA ASN A 23 5.83 -15.44 11.62
C ASN A 23 6.34 -14.36 12.60
N ASN A 24 6.51 -13.11 12.14
CA ASN A 24 6.90 -12.00 13.00
C ASN A 24 5.68 -11.24 13.51
N ASN A 25 5.81 -10.59 14.66
CA ASN A 25 4.85 -9.64 15.20
C ASN A 25 5.44 -8.22 15.19
N PHE A 26 4.76 -7.32 14.51
CA PHE A 26 5.10 -5.90 14.44
C PHE A 26 3.97 -5.07 15.04
N ALA A 27 4.26 -4.37 16.14
CA ALA A 27 3.26 -3.58 16.84
C ALA A 27 3.74 -2.20 17.28
N ASN A 28 2.81 -1.24 17.30
CA ASN A 28 3.03 0.12 17.79
C ASN A 28 4.19 0.86 17.10
N ASN A 29 4.36 0.66 15.80
CA ASN A 29 5.35 1.42 15.03
C ASN A 29 4.76 2.75 14.55
N ASN A 30 5.37 3.87 14.96
CA ASN A 30 5.00 5.22 14.54
C ASN A 30 5.54 5.61 13.14
N PHE A 31 5.96 4.62 12.36
CA PHE A 31 6.52 4.78 11.02
C PHE A 31 6.03 3.62 10.14
N THR A 32 6.50 3.58 8.89
CA THR A 32 6.34 2.41 8.03
C THR A 32 7.08 1.21 8.61
N THR A 33 6.34 0.14 8.89
CA THR A 33 6.82 -1.05 9.62
C THR A 33 7.85 -1.85 8.85
N ILE A 34 7.67 -2.02 7.54
CA ILE A 34 8.64 -2.64 6.65
C ILE A 34 8.86 -1.68 5.51
N TYR A 35 10.10 -1.29 5.25
CA TYR A 35 10.48 -0.46 4.12
C TYR A 35 11.51 -1.19 3.26
N THR A 36 11.23 -1.35 1.97
CA THR A 36 12.11 -2.08 1.06
C THR A 36 12.62 -1.24 -0.10
N LEU A 37 13.90 -1.43 -0.41
CA LEU A 37 14.56 -1.00 -1.65
C LEU A 37 14.91 -2.18 -2.57
N ASN A 38 14.33 -3.35 -2.33
CA ASN A 38 14.54 -4.58 -3.08
C ASN A 38 13.19 -5.22 -3.46
N ASP A 39 13.03 -5.63 -4.72
CA ASP A 39 11.80 -6.23 -5.25
C ASP A 39 11.73 -7.76 -5.05
N GLN A 40 12.77 -8.37 -4.48
CA GLN A 40 12.84 -9.81 -4.21
C GLN A 40 12.53 -10.12 -2.74
N ILE A 41 11.37 -9.71 -2.26
CA ILE A 41 10.98 -9.93 -0.86
C ILE A 41 9.68 -10.72 -0.79
N THR A 42 9.60 -11.59 0.22
CA THR A 42 8.37 -12.27 0.59
C THR A 42 8.02 -11.94 2.03
N ILE A 43 6.77 -11.52 2.26
CA ILE A 43 6.24 -11.19 3.59
C ILE A 43 4.98 -12.03 3.77
N ASN A 44 5.04 -13.05 4.64
CA ASN A 44 3.91 -13.95 4.86
C ASN A 44 3.76 -14.31 6.34
N LYS A 45 2.55 -14.65 6.77
CA LYS A 45 2.30 -15.13 8.16
C LYS A 45 2.76 -14.17 9.26
N ASN A 46 2.89 -12.88 8.98
CA ASN A 46 3.24 -11.87 9.98
C ASN A 46 1.96 -11.25 10.56
N ARG A 47 2.09 -10.69 11.75
CA ARG A 47 1.05 -9.91 12.42
C ARG A 47 1.48 -8.45 12.49
N PHE A 48 0.62 -7.55 12.01
CA PHE A 48 0.81 -6.10 12.06
C PHE A 48 -0.31 -5.48 12.91
N ASN A 49 0.02 -4.88 14.05
CA ASN A 49 -0.97 -4.33 14.98
C ASN A 49 -0.66 -2.88 15.40
N THR A 50 -1.59 -1.95 15.15
CA THR A 50 -1.45 -0.55 15.59
C THR A 50 -0.18 0.13 15.06
N ASN A 51 0.19 -0.13 13.80
CA ASN A 51 1.29 0.56 13.14
C ASN A 51 0.77 1.71 12.27
N ASP A 52 1.55 2.78 12.09
CA ASP A 52 1.18 3.91 11.24
C ASP A 52 1.12 3.53 9.76
N ALA A 53 2.10 2.75 9.29
CA ALA A 53 2.05 2.12 7.98
C ALA A 53 2.65 0.71 8.02
N VAL A 54 2.17 -0.18 7.14
CA VAL A 54 2.64 -1.57 7.11
C VAL A 54 3.83 -1.76 6.18
N LEU A 55 3.65 -1.51 4.89
CA LEU A 55 4.71 -1.70 3.89
C LEU A 55 5.04 -0.41 3.15
N GLY A 56 6.33 -0.13 2.97
CA GLY A 56 6.91 0.91 2.15
C GLY A 56 7.72 0.31 1.02
N ILE A 57 7.48 0.74 -0.22
CA ILE A 57 8.22 0.33 -1.40
C ILE A 57 8.95 1.54 -1.97
N GLY A 58 10.28 1.51 -1.99
CA GLY A 58 11.13 2.60 -2.46
C GLY A 58 12.04 2.26 -3.65
N PHE A 59 11.97 1.04 -4.20
CA PHE A 59 12.72 0.66 -5.41
C PHE A 59 12.04 1.16 -6.68
N ASN A 60 12.80 1.22 -7.78
CA ASN A 60 12.34 1.78 -9.07
C ASN A 60 12.41 0.73 -10.18
N ASP A 61 11.70 1.00 -11.28
CA ASP A 61 11.84 0.26 -12.55
C ASP A 61 11.56 -1.25 -12.46
N SER A 62 10.73 -1.67 -11.50
CA SER A 62 10.41 -3.07 -11.26
C SER A 62 8.95 -3.42 -11.56
N THR A 63 8.69 -4.72 -11.71
CA THR A 63 7.32 -5.27 -11.69
C THR A 63 7.04 -5.84 -10.31
N VAL A 64 6.01 -5.31 -9.66
CA VAL A 64 5.60 -5.65 -8.30
C VAL A 64 4.29 -6.42 -8.33
N ASN A 65 4.31 -7.61 -7.75
CA ASN A 65 3.11 -8.40 -7.47
C ASN A 65 2.89 -8.38 -5.94
N LEU A 66 1.94 -7.58 -5.44
CA LEU A 66 1.71 -7.39 -4.00
C LEU A 66 1.22 -8.67 -3.30
N ASN A 67 0.82 -9.73 -4.02
CA ASN A 67 0.51 -11.03 -3.41
C ASN A 67 1.75 -11.61 -2.73
N ASN A 68 2.94 -11.30 -3.25
CA ASN A 68 4.22 -11.67 -2.64
C ASN A 68 4.54 -10.84 -1.39
N PHE A 69 3.99 -9.63 -1.28
CA PHE A 69 4.42 -8.63 -0.29
C PHE A 69 3.42 -8.35 0.82
N LEU A 70 2.12 -8.52 0.61
CA LEU A 70 1.12 -8.00 1.55
C LEU A 70 0.09 -9.05 1.92
N ILE A 71 -0.47 -9.78 0.96
CA ILE A 71 -1.79 -10.38 1.19
C ILE A 71 -1.72 -11.82 1.70
N ASN A 72 -0.69 -12.60 1.35
CA ASN A 72 -0.69 -14.01 1.70
C ASN A 72 -0.39 -14.26 3.18
N TYR A 73 -1.44 -14.62 3.91
CA TYR A 73 -1.43 -15.10 5.29
C TYR A 73 -0.98 -14.09 6.35
N ASN A 74 -0.85 -12.80 6.04
CA ASN A 74 -0.58 -11.78 7.06
C ASN A 74 -1.87 -11.37 7.79
N THR A 75 -1.76 -11.09 9.09
CA THR A 75 -2.85 -10.54 9.90
C THR A 75 -2.61 -9.06 10.12
N PHE A 76 -3.59 -8.22 9.82
CA PHE A 76 -3.51 -6.78 10.07
C PHE A 76 -4.58 -6.36 11.07
N LEU A 77 -4.26 -5.44 11.98
CA LEU A 77 -5.18 -4.95 13.00
C LEU A 77 -4.85 -3.49 13.31
N ASN A 78 -5.85 -2.62 13.22
CA ASN A 78 -5.77 -1.20 13.62
C ASN A 78 -4.59 -0.40 13.04
N ASN A 79 -4.11 -0.75 11.85
CA ASN A 79 -3.00 -0.03 11.22
C ASN A 79 -3.49 1.23 10.47
N GLY A 80 -2.64 2.23 10.32
CA GLY A 80 -2.95 3.47 9.60
C GLY A 80 -3.06 3.25 8.10
N ILE A 81 -1.94 2.92 7.44
CA ILE A 81 -1.82 2.77 5.98
C ILE A 81 -1.34 1.36 5.64
N MET A 82 -1.95 0.71 4.65
CA MET A 82 -1.47 -0.60 4.17
C MET A 82 -0.16 -0.47 3.39
N LEU A 83 -0.13 0.41 2.40
CA LEU A 83 1.00 0.55 1.47
C LEU A 83 1.39 2.02 1.28
N VAL A 84 2.67 2.31 1.47
CA VAL A 84 3.33 3.56 1.07
C VAL A 84 4.23 3.26 -0.13
N PHE A 85 4.03 3.98 -1.23
CA PHE A 85 4.72 3.73 -2.49
C PHE A 85 5.55 4.93 -2.88
N ASP A 86 6.85 4.89 -2.54
CA ASP A 86 7.83 5.94 -2.78
C ASP A 86 8.65 5.69 -4.08
N GLY A 87 8.67 4.45 -4.55
CA GLY A 87 9.32 4.02 -5.78
C GLY A 87 8.72 4.64 -7.05
N ASN A 88 9.52 4.72 -8.11
CA ASN A 88 9.16 5.33 -9.40
C ASN A 88 9.21 4.33 -10.55
N ARG A 89 8.40 4.56 -11.59
CA ARG A 89 8.38 3.78 -12.84
C ARG A 89 8.15 2.27 -12.65
N ASN A 90 7.45 1.90 -11.58
CA ASN A 90 7.10 0.51 -11.31
C ASN A 90 5.77 0.12 -11.97
N ASN A 91 5.62 -1.16 -12.27
CA ASN A 91 4.35 -1.77 -12.67
C ASN A 91 3.83 -2.66 -11.54
N ILE A 92 2.73 -2.26 -10.91
CA ILE A 92 2.08 -2.96 -9.81
C ILE A 92 0.84 -3.67 -10.37
N ASN A 93 0.74 -4.99 -10.21
CA ASN A 93 -0.36 -5.76 -10.81
C ASN A 93 -1.04 -6.77 -9.88
N HIS A 94 -2.34 -6.97 -10.14
CA HIS A 94 -3.16 -8.10 -9.68
C HIS A 94 -3.19 -8.34 -8.17
N ASP A 95 -3.83 -7.43 -7.41
CA ASP A 95 -3.93 -7.57 -5.96
C ASP A 95 -5.23 -7.11 -5.34
N ASN A 96 -5.54 -7.75 -4.23
CA ASN A 96 -6.72 -7.46 -3.41
C ASN A 96 -6.29 -6.82 -2.09
N ILE A 97 -6.39 -5.50 -1.98
CA ILE A 97 -6.32 -4.79 -0.70
C ILE A 97 -7.73 -4.74 -0.11
N LEU A 98 -8.12 -5.82 0.55
CA LEU A 98 -9.37 -5.89 1.31
C LEU A 98 -9.18 -5.20 2.67
N ASN A 99 -10.25 -4.68 3.27
CA ASN A 99 -10.21 -4.23 4.66
C ASN A 99 -9.80 -5.37 5.57
N ASN A 100 -8.52 -5.37 5.86
CA ASN A 100 -7.88 -6.32 6.71
C ASN A 100 -7.56 -5.70 8.08
N GLY A 101 -8.19 -4.59 8.49
CA GLY A 101 -7.80 -3.87 9.72
C GLY A 101 -6.79 -2.75 9.49
N THR A 102 -6.87 -2.08 8.34
CA THR A 102 -6.15 -0.83 8.02
C THR A 102 -7.13 0.31 7.77
N LYS A 103 -6.78 1.55 8.12
CA LYS A 103 -7.64 2.71 7.88
C LYS A 103 -7.58 3.18 6.42
N LYS A 104 -6.37 3.17 5.83
CA LYS A 104 -6.09 3.64 4.47
C LYS A 104 -5.42 2.54 3.65
N GLY A 105 -5.65 2.55 2.34
CA GLY A 105 -5.11 1.57 1.41
C GLY A 105 -3.70 1.95 0.96
N ILE A 106 -3.61 2.66 -0.16
CA ILE A 106 -2.33 3.03 -0.80
C ILE A 106 -2.10 4.54 -0.70
N LEU A 107 -0.94 4.94 -0.19
CA LEU A 107 -0.39 6.28 -0.32
C LEU A 107 0.73 6.26 -1.37
N ILE A 108 0.52 6.96 -2.48
CA ILE A 108 1.45 7.02 -3.61
C ILE A 108 2.20 8.35 -3.53
N ASN A 109 3.51 8.28 -3.34
CA ASN A 109 4.42 9.42 -3.33
C ASN A 109 5.32 9.44 -4.58
N GLY A 110 5.66 8.26 -5.10
CA GLY A 110 6.48 8.13 -6.30
C GLY A 110 5.78 8.52 -7.59
N ASN A 111 6.55 8.50 -8.68
CA ASN A 111 6.17 9.03 -9.98
C ASN A 111 6.15 7.97 -11.07
N ASN A 112 5.30 8.17 -12.08
CA ASN A 112 5.24 7.39 -13.30
C ASN A 112 5.00 5.87 -13.08
N ASN A 113 4.35 5.49 -11.98
CA ASN A 113 4.00 4.10 -11.69
C ASN A 113 2.69 3.71 -12.39
N LYS A 114 2.50 2.42 -12.65
CA LYS A 114 1.24 1.84 -13.15
C LYS A 114 0.66 0.88 -12.12
N PHE A 115 -0.54 1.13 -11.66
CA PHE A 115 -1.32 0.26 -10.77
C PHE A 115 -2.43 -0.38 -11.59
N ILE A 116 -2.37 -1.70 -11.76
CA ILE A 116 -3.18 -2.43 -12.75
C ILE A 116 -3.93 -3.57 -12.05
N ASN A 117 -5.23 -3.70 -12.32
CA ASN A 117 -6.04 -4.83 -11.82
C ASN A 117 -6.05 -4.94 -10.29
N LEU A 118 -6.17 -3.80 -9.59
CA LEU A 118 -6.24 -3.77 -8.13
C LEU A 118 -7.69 -3.73 -7.64
N LEU A 119 -8.04 -4.58 -6.69
CA LEU A 119 -9.28 -4.48 -5.91
C LEU A 119 -8.98 -3.88 -4.55
N ILE A 120 -9.59 -2.73 -4.22
CA ILE A 120 -9.42 -2.06 -2.94
C ILE A 120 -10.79 -1.82 -2.32
N VAL A 121 -11.05 -2.43 -1.16
CA VAL A 121 -12.43 -2.52 -0.65
C VAL A 121 -12.52 -2.46 0.87
N LYS A 122 -13.63 -1.88 1.35
CA LYS A 122 -14.06 -1.83 2.76
C LYS A 122 -13.20 -1.00 3.70
N LEU A 123 -12.20 -0.23 3.24
CA LEU A 123 -11.33 0.54 4.13
C LEU A 123 -12.13 1.60 4.90
N SER A 124 -11.77 1.81 6.16
CA SER A 124 -12.56 2.71 7.03
C SER A 124 -12.42 4.18 6.65
N ASN A 125 -11.33 4.56 5.98
CA ASN A 125 -11.07 5.91 5.48
C ASN A 125 -10.84 5.86 3.96
N ILE A 126 -9.62 6.10 3.45
CA ILE A 126 -9.38 6.31 2.03
C ILE A 126 -8.72 5.12 1.33
N ALA A 127 -9.15 4.80 0.11
CA ALA A 127 -8.58 3.70 -0.66
C ALA A 127 -7.23 4.05 -1.29
N VAL A 128 -7.17 5.12 -2.07
CA VAL A 128 -5.94 5.53 -2.77
C VAL A 128 -5.73 7.03 -2.61
N THR A 129 -4.52 7.43 -2.25
CA THR A 129 -4.08 8.83 -2.23
C THR A 129 -2.90 9.00 -3.15
N PHE A 130 -3.02 9.84 -4.19
CA PHE A 130 -1.88 10.41 -4.90
C PHE A 130 -1.46 11.67 -4.15
N ASN A 131 -0.31 11.61 -3.48
CA ASN A 131 0.17 12.71 -2.64
C ASN A 131 0.60 13.93 -3.48
N ASN A 132 0.84 15.07 -2.84
CA ASN A 132 1.16 16.35 -3.49
C ASN A 132 2.33 16.29 -4.48
N PHE A 133 3.29 15.37 -4.25
CA PHE A 133 4.49 15.23 -5.07
C PHE A 133 4.38 14.13 -6.13
N ALA A 134 3.32 13.31 -6.08
CA ALA A 134 3.13 12.20 -6.98
C ALA A 134 2.64 12.69 -8.33
N SER A 135 3.31 12.26 -9.40
CA SER A 135 3.00 12.71 -10.76
C SER A 135 3.16 11.60 -11.80
N GLY A 136 2.30 11.67 -12.83
CA GLY A 136 2.37 10.77 -13.99
C GLY A 136 1.96 9.33 -13.69
N ASN A 137 1.37 9.05 -12.53
CA ASN A 137 0.96 7.70 -12.16
C ASN A 137 -0.36 7.32 -12.84
N ASN A 138 -0.52 6.05 -13.19
CA ASN A 138 -1.73 5.52 -13.80
C ASN A 138 -2.33 4.43 -12.94
N PHE A 139 -3.58 4.58 -12.51
CA PHE A 139 -4.39 3.52 -11.95
C PHE A 139 -5.38 3.05 -13.01
N THR A 140 -5.32 1.78 -13.40
CA THR A 140 -6.10 1.25 -14.52
C THR A 140 -6.69 -0.12 -14.22
N ASN A 141 -7.90 -0.35 -14.74
CA ASN A 141 -8.61 -1.62 -14.64
C ASN A 141 -8.77 -2.13 -13.20
N GLY A 142 -8.82 -1.23 -12.23
CA GLY A 142 -9.02 -1.57 -10.82
C GLY A 142 -10.46 -1.36 -10.38
N THR A 143 -10.78 -1.89 -9.20
CA THR A 143 -12.09 -1.72 -8.54
C THR A 143 -11.86 -1.12 -7.15
N VAL A 144 -12.49 0.01 -6.87
CA VAL A 144 -12.42 0.70 -5.58
C VAL A 144 -13.83 0.88 -5.03
N THR A 145 -14.20 0.04 -4.04
CA THR A 145 -15.59 -0.05 -3.58
C THR A 145 -15.75 -0.15 -2.07
N GLU A 146 -16.86 0.34 -1.52
CA GLU A 146 -17.21 0.23 -0.10
C GLU A 146 -16.21 0.86 0.89
N ASN A 147 -15.34 1.76 0.43
CA ASN A 147 -14.40 2.46 1.31
C ASN A 147 -15.07 3.68 1.94
N GLY A 148 -14.41 4.32 2.92
CA GLY A 148 -14.81 5.66 3.36
C GLY A 148 -14.75 6.65 2.20
N TYR A 149 -13.63 6.68 1.47
CA TYR A 149 -13.39 7.50 0.29
C TYR A 149 -12.66 6.67 -0.76
N GLY A 150 -12.94 6.91 -2.04
CA GLY A 150 -12.24 6.25 -3.15
C GLY A 150 -10.83 6.82 -3.34
N PHE A 151 -10.73 7.87 -4.15
CA PHE A 151 -9.46 8.51 -4.53
C PHE A 151 -9.35 9.92 -3.98
N LEU A 152 -8.17 10.26 -3.48
CA LEU A 152 -7.74 11.64 -3.22
C LEU A 152 -6.53 11.93 -4.10
N ILE A 153 -6.66 12.90 -5.00
CA ILE A 153 -5.64 13.28 -5.96
C ILE A 153 -5.14 14.68 -5.60
N LEU A 154 -3.95 14.71 -5.01
CA LEU A 154 -3.29 15.95 -4.58
C LEU A 154 -2.10 16.34 -5.47
N GLY A 155 -1.52 15.37 -6.18
CA GLY A 155 -0.44 15.60 -7.14
C GLY A 155 -0.95 15.69 -8.58
N ASN A 156 -0.04 15.90 -9.52
CA ASN A 156 -0.37 16.32 -10.89
C ASN A 156 -0.26 15.19 -11.91
N ASN A 157 -1.00 15.28 -13.02
CA ASN A 157 -0.91 14.31 -14.12
C ASN A 157 -1.08 12.84 -13.69
N ASN A 158 -1.81 12.59 -12.59
CA ASN A 158 -2.18 11.25 -12.18
C ASN A 158 -3.49 10.89 -12.89
N CYS A 159 -3.54 9.70 -13.48
CA CYS A 159 -4.70 9.22 -14.22
C CYS A 159 -5.34 8.04 -13.51
N VAL A 160 -6.67 8.07 -13.42
CA VAL A 160 -7.48 6.90 -13.08
C VAL A 160 -8.34 6.60 -14.30
N MET A 161 -8.12 5.44 -14.93
CA MET A 161 -8.76 5.07 -16.19
C MET A 161 -9.34 3.67 -16.11
N SER A 162 -10.40 3.41 -16.89
CA SER A 162 -11.01 2.08 -17.04
C SER A 162 -11.27 1.35 -15.71
N SER A 163 -11.58 2.08 -14.63
CA SER A 163 -11.68 1.54 -13.27
C SER A 163 -13.10 1.71 -12.72
N THR A 164 -13.54 0.77 -11.90
CA THR A 164 -14.86 0.78 -11.26
C THR A 164 -14.79 1.43 -9.89
N ILE A 165 -15.55 2.48 -9.66
CA ILE A 165 -15.57 3.22 -8.38
C ILE A 165 -17.01 3.38 -7.93
N LEU A 166 -17.38 2.68 -6.87
CA LEU A 166 -18.76 2.38 -6.51
C LEU A 166 -18.89 2.30 -4.99
N ALA A 167 -20.05 2.65 -4.45
CA ALA A 167 -20.45 2.38 -3.07
C ALA A 167 -19.47 2.89 -1.98
N ASN A 168 -18.61 3.88 -2.26
CA ASN A 168 -17.81 4.54 -1.24
C ASN A 168 -18.73 5.45 -0.41
N ARG A 169 -18.53 5.49 0.92
CA ARG A 169 -19.43 6.19 1.86
C ARG A 169 -19.39 7.72 1.72
N GLY A 170 -18.23 8.26 1.35
CA GLY A 170 -18.01 9.65 1.00
C GLY A 170 -17.91 9.82 -0.51
N TYR A 171 -16.87 10.50 -0.97
CA TYR A 171 -16.63 10.69 -2.40
C TYR A 171 -15.94 9.50 -3.08
N GLY A 172 -16.26 9.30 -4.36
CA GLY A 172 -15.47 8.45 -5.26
C GLY A 172 -14.12 9.09 -5.64
N PHE A 173 -14.12 10.39 -5.91
CA PHE A 173 -12.93 11.19 -6.20
C PHE A 173 -12.97 12.53 -5.46
N ASN A 174 -11.80 12.95 -4.98
CA ASN A 174 -11.53 14.32 -4.57
C ASN A 174 -10.21 14.74 -5.24
N ILE A 175 -10.26 15.81 -6.03
CA ILE A 175 -9.11 16.35 -6.75
C ILE A 175 -8.90 17.76 -6.22
N SER A 176 -7.79 17.97 -5.51
CA SER A 176 -7.44 19.26 -4.93
C SER A 176 -5.97 19.65 -5.18
N GLY A 177 -5.24 18.80 -5.90
CA GLY A 177 -3.90 19.10 -6.40
C GLY A 177 -3.87 20.22 -7.44
N LYS A 178 -2.70 20.85 -7.58
CA LYS A 178 -2.45 21.97 -8.51
C LYS A 178 -1.45 21.59 -9.57
#